data_AF-J8FJF5-F1
#
_entry.id   AF-J8FJF5-F1
#
_cell.length_a   1.000
_cell.length_b   1.000
_cell.length_c   1.000
_cell.angle_alpha   90.00
_cell.angle_beta   90.00
_cell.angle_gamma   90.00
#
_symmetry.space_group_name_H-M   'P 1'
#
loop_
_entity.id
_entity.type
_entity.pdbx_description
1 polymer ?
#
loop_
_entity_poly.entity_id
_entity_poly.type
_entity_poly.pdbx_seq_one_letter_code
_entity_poly.pdbx_strand_id
1 'polypeptide(L)'
;MSKLVSWFRDMKVAKKLLISFFVILIAAVSIIGGMSYQTAKKNFESQIMSSAQDNIKILDNLINQMIEAKFNDVNNFARVIHSDMYQGDNQDELRKTLSQYISLNKDVEQVYVAGNDKKFVQEPNI
;
A
#
# COMPACT_ATOMS: atom_id res chain seq x y z
N MET A 1 -55.20 -9.03 6.70
CA MET A 1 -54.96 -9.55 5.34
C MET A 1 -56.24 -9.69 4.49
N SER A 2 -57.45 -9.78 5.08
CA SER A 2 -58.72 -9.97 4.33
C SER A 2 -59.24 -8.75 3.56
N LYS A 3 -58.95 -7.52 4.02
CA LYS A 3 -59.45 -6.28 3.38
C LYS A 3 -58.83 -5.99 2.00
N LEU A 4 -57.56 -6.36 1.79
CA LEU A 4 -56.87 -6.17 0.51
C LEU A 4 -57.45 -7.07 -0.58
N VAL A 5 -57.79 -8.31 -0.22
CA VAL A 5 -58.34 -9.31 -1.13
C VAL A 5 -59.78 -8.98 -1.51
N SER A 6 -60.61 -8.55 -0.54
CA SER A 6 -61.99 -8.14 -0.82
C SER A 6 -62.03 -6.90 -1.71
N TRP A 7 -61.15 -5.91 -1.45
CA TRP A 7 -61.04 -4.71 -2.28
C TRP A 7 -60.63 -5.03 -3.72
N PHE A 8 -59.72 -5.97 -3.92
CA PHE A 8 -59.35 -6.43 -5.26
C PHE A 8 -60.51 -7.11 -5.99
N ARG A 9 -61.38 -7.83 -5.28
CA ARG A 9 -62.51 -8.56 -5.88
C ARG A 9 -63.54 -7.62 -6.52
N ASP A 10 -63.84 -6.51 -5.87
CA ASP A 10 -64.89 -5.55 -6.26
C ASP A 10 -64.42 -4.52 -7.33
N MET A 11 -63.17 -4.61 -7.80
CA MET A 11 -62.63 -3.72 -8.83
C MET A 11 -63.06 -4.08 -10.26
N LYS A 12 -63.29 -3.04 -11.08
CA LYS A 12 -63.50 -3.17 -12.54
C LYS A 12 -62.31 -3.89 -13.20
N VAL A 13 -62.60 -4.74 -14.18
CA VAL A 13 -61.61 -5.56 -14.91
C VAL A 13 -60.44 -4.74 -15.46
N ALA A 14 -60.70 -3.57 -16.03
CA ALA A 14 -59.66 -2.68 -16.56
C ALA A 14 -58.61 -2.27 -15.50
N LYS A 15 -59.04 -2.00 -14.26
CA LYS A 15 -58.11 -1.67 -13.17
C LYS A 15 -57.30 -2.88 -12.71
N LYS A 16 -57.90 -4.08 -12.69
CA LYS A 16 -57.20 -5.33 -12.37
C LYS A 16 -56.08 -5.61 -13.37
N LEU A 17 -56.37 -5.44 -14.67
CA LEU A 17 -55.40 -5.65 -15.75
C LEU A 17 -54.19 -4.70 -15.63
N LEU A 18 -54.47 -3.42 -15.34
CA LEU A 18 -53.45 -2.39 -15.18
C LEU A 18 -52.57 -2.62 -13.94
N ILE A 19 -53.15 -3.09 -12.83
CA ILE A 19 -52.38 -3.50 -11.64
C ILE A 19 -51.49 -4.70 -11.96
N SER A 20 -52.01 -5.73 -12.64
CA SER A 20 -51.21 -6.89 -13.04
C SER A 20 -50.02 -6.48 -13.92
N PHE A 21 -50.23 -5.54 -14.85
CA PHE A 21 -49.16 -4.98 -15.67
C PHE A 21 -48.08 -4.29 -14.82
N PHE A 22 -48.49 -3.45 -13.85
CA PHE A 22 -47.52 -2.81 -12.95
C PHE A 22 -46.76 -3.81 -12.08
N VAL A 23 -47.42 -4.85 -11.57
CA VAL A 23 -46.75 -5.89 -10.77
C VAL A 23 -45.67 -6.58 -11.58
N ILE A 24 -45.96 -6.95 -12.83
CA ILE A 24 -44.98 -7.57 -13.73
C ILE A 24 -43.82 -6.60 -14.02
N LEU A 25 -44.13 -5.32 -14.28
CA LEU A 25 -43.13 -4.29 -14.56
C LEU A 25 -42.20 -4.06 -13.35
N ILE A 26 -42.77 -3.91 -12.15
CA ILE A 26 -42.03 -3.73 -10.91
C ILE A 26 -41.15 -4.95 -10.66
N ALA A 27 -41.69 -6.16 -10.80
CA ALA A 27 -40.91 -7.38 -10.62
C ALA A 27 -39.70 -7.43 -11.56
N ALA A 28 -39.89 -7.15 -12.85
CA ALA A 28 -38.80 -7.14 -13.83
C ALA A 28 -37.73 -6.09 -13.50
N VAL A 29 -38.13 -4.85 -13.18
CA VAL A 29 -37.20 -3.76 -12.85
C VAL A 29 -36.46 -4.05 -11.54
N SER A 30 -37.15 -4.58 -10.53
CA SER A 30 -36.52 -4.95 -9.26
C SER A 30 -35.48 -6.06 -9.43
N ILE A 31 -35.75 -7.06 -10.28
CA ILE A 31 -34.80 -8.12 -10.58
C ILE A 31 -33.55 -7.55 -11.24
N ILE A 32 -33.70 -6.73 -12.29
CA ILE A 32 -32.57 -6.10 -12.99
C ILE A 32 -31.80 -5.17 -12.05
N GLY A 33 -32.52 -4.34 -11.29
CA GLY A 33 -31.92 -3.43 -10.31
C GLY A 33 -31.14 -4.15 -9.23
N GLY A 34 -31.67 -5.27 -8.71
CA GLY A 34 -31.01 -6.11 -7.72
C GLY A 34 -29.73 -6.75 -8.27
N MET A 35 -29.78 -7.29 -9.49
CA MET A 35 -28.59 -7.83 -10.16
C MET A 35 -27.52 -6.76 -10.42
N SER A 36 -27.95 -5.58 -10.87
CA SER A 36 -27.06 -4.44 -11.09
C SER A 36 -26.41 -3.99 -9.79
N TYR A 37 -27.18 -3.86 -8.70
CA TYR A 37 -26.66 -3.51 -7.38
C TYR A 37 -25.63 -4.53 -6.88
N GLN A 38 -25.93 -5.82 -6.98
CA GLN A 38 -25.02 -6.87 -6.55
C GLN A 38 -23.71 -6.85 -7.36
N THR A 39 -23.80 -6.60 -8.66
CA THR A 39 -22.65 -6.51 -9.56
C THR A 39 -21.81 -5.28 -9.24
N ALA A 40 -22.44 -4.11 -9.10
CA ALA A 40 -21.77 -2.88 -8.72
C ALA A 40 -21.07 -3.03 -7.36
N LYS A 41 -21.73 -3.63 -6.36
CA LYS A 41 -21.14 -3.91 -5.05
C LYS A 41 -19.89 -4.77 -5.16
N LYS A 42 -19.98 -5.90 -5.88
CA LYS A 42 -18.85 -6.84 -6.05
C LYS A 42 -17.67 -6.19 -6.77
N ASN A 43 -17.95 -5.47 -7.86
CA ASN A 43 -16.92 -4.80 -8.65
C ASN A 43 -16.24 -3.69 -7.84
N PHE A 44 -17.03 -2.92 -7.08
CA PHE A 44 -16.51 -1.86 -6.23
C PHE A 44 -15.60 -2.41 -5.12
N GLU A 45 -16.04 -3.46 -4.43
CA GLU A 45 -15.23 -4.14 -3.40
C GLU A 45 -13.93 -4.70 -3.98
N SER A 46 -14.01 -5.39 -5.14
CA SER A 46 -12.84 -5.91 -5.83
C SER A 46 -11.88 -4.81 -6.27
N GLN A 47 -12.41 -3.69 -6.77
CA GLN A 47 -11.59 -2.56 -7.21
C GLN A 47 -10.86 -1.91 -6.04
N ILE A 48 -11.55 -1.67 -4.93
CA ILE A 48 -10.93 -1.12 -3.71
C ILE A 48 -9.84 -2.06 -3.20
N MET A 49 -10.15 -3.35 -3.10
CA MET A 49 -9.19 -4.34 -2.60
C MET A 49 -7.96 -4.44 -3.51
N SER A 50 -8.15 -4.51 -4.83
CA SER A 50 -7.05 -4.56 -5.80
C SER A 50 -6.20 -3.30 -5.70
N SER A 51 -6.81 -2.11 -5.69
CA SER A 51 -6.08 -0.85 -5.59
C SER A 51 -5.28 -0.75 -4.28
N ALA A 52 -5.83 -1.23 -3.15
CA ALA A 52 -5.10 -1.29 -1.90
C ALA A 52 -3.91 -2.25 -1.97
N GLN A 53 -4.10 -3.45 -2.54
CA GLN A 53 -3.04 -4.44 -2.72
C GLN A 53 -1.92 -3.94 -3.63
N ASP A 54 -2.27 -3.29 -4.74
CA ASP A 54 -1.30 -2.74 -5.68
C ASP A 54 -0.50 -1.60 -5.06
N ASN A 55 -1.15 -0.73 -4.27
CA ASN A 55 -0.46 0.32 -3.52
C ASN A 55 0.53 -0.26 -2.50
N ILE A 56 0.15 -1.31 -1.78
CA ILE A 56 1.05 -1.99 -0.83
C ILE A 56 2.24 -2.61 -1.57
N LYS A 57 2.03 -3.27 -2.71
CA LYS A 57 3.13 -3.82 -3.53
C LYS A 57 4.08 -2.73 -4.02
N ILE A 58 3.57 -1.59 -4.45
CA ILE A 58 4.40 -0.45 -4.87
C ILE A 58 5.22 0.04 -3.67
N LEU A 59 4.60 0.21 -2.51
CA LEU A 59 5.29 0.65 -1.30
C LEU A 59 6.38 -0.35 -0.87
N ASP A 60 6.07 -1.65 -0.88
CA ASP A 60 7.03 -2.72 -0.55
C ASP A 60 8.25 -2.68 -1.49
N ASN A 61 8.02 -2.54 -2.81
CA ASN A 61 9.09 -2.40 -3.78
C ASN A 61 9.94 -1.15 -3.54
N LEU A 62 9.33 -0.02 -3.20
CA LEU A 62 10.07 1.22 -2.87
C LEU A 62 10.91 1.04 -1.61
N ILE A 63 10.36 0.42 -0.57
CA ILE A 63 11.10 0.11 0.66
C ILE A 63 12.28 -0.80 0.35
N ASN A 64 12.06 -1.88 -0.40
CA ASN A 64 13.11 -2.82 -0.79
C ASN A 64 14.20 -2.12 -1.61
N GLN A 65 13.85 -1.27 -2.57
CA GLN A 65 14.82 -0.49 -3.35
C GLN A 65 15.65 0.46 -2.48
N MET A 66 15.01 1.16 -1.53
CA MET A 66 15.72 2.06 -0.61
C MET A 66 16.68 1.29 0.29
N ILE A 67 16.25 0.15 0.84
CA ILE A 67 17.10 -0.70 1.69
C ILE A 67 18.24 -1.32 0.89
N GLU A 68 17.96 -1.84 -0.31
CA GLU A 68 18.96 -2.47 -1.18
C GLU A 68 20.04 -1.47 -1.61
N ALA A 69 19.67 -0.22 -1.89
CA ALA A 69 20.63 0.84 -2.17
C ALA A 69 21.61 1.05 -1.00
N LYS A 70 21.10 1.16 0.24
CA LYS A 70 21.96 1.29 1.43
C LYS A 70 22.77 0.03 1.72
N PHE A 71 22.21 -1.15 1.46
CA PHE A 71 22.95 -2.41 1.58
C PHE A 71 24.13 -2.47 0.60
N ASN A 72 23.93 -2.03 -0.65
CA ASN A 72 24.98 -1.95 -1.66
C ASN A 72 26.08 -0.96 -1.27
N ASP A 73 25.72 0.18 -0.68
CA ASP A 73 26.68 1.15 -0.14
C ASP A 73 27.53 0.52 0.98
N VAL A 74 26.89 -0.12 1.97
CA VAL A 74 27.59 -0.80 3.08
C VAL A 74 28.49 -1.92 2.55
N ASN A 75 28.04 -2.70 1.57
CA ASN A 75 28.84 -3.77 0.98
C ASN A 75 30.01 -3.24 0.11
N ASN A 76 29.89 -2.03 -0.44
CA ASN A 76 31.02 -1.33 -1.04
C ASN A 76 32.02 -0.91 0.05
N PHE A 77 31.56 -0.23 1.09
CA PHE A 77 32.40 0.18 2.22
C PHE A 77 33.10 -1.00 2.90
N ALA A 78 32.44 -2.14 3.08
CA ALA A 78 33.06 -3.35 3.64
C ALA A 78 34.22 -3.89 2.78
N ARG A 79 34.24 -3.59 1.47
CA ARG A 79 35.31 -4.00 0.55
C ARG A 79 36.45 -3.00 0.49
N VAL A 80 36.14 -1.70 0.54
CA VAL A 80 37.14 -0.64 0.37
C VAL A 80 37.74 -0.17 1.69
N ILE A 81 37.04 -0.31 2.82
CA ILE A 81 37.55 0.05 4.15
C ILE A 81 38.35 -1.12 4.70
N HIS A 82 39.62 -0.85 4.98
CA HIS A 82 40.58 -1.82 5.49
C HIS A 82 40.99 -1.50 6.92
N SER A 83 41.56 -2.49 7.62
CA SER A 83 41.93 -2.39 9.04
C SER A 83 42.88 -1.24 9.35
N ASP A 84 43.82 -0.96 8.46
CA ASP A 84 44.76 0.15 8.57
C ASP A 84 44.07 1.53 8.63
N MET A 85 42.92 1.71 7.98
CA MET A 85 42.19 2.99 7.97
C MET A 85 41.50 3.34 9.30
N TYR A 86 41.15 2.33 10.11
CA TYR A 86 40.49 2.55 11.40
C TYR A 86 41.35 2.13 12.60
N GLN A 87 42.39 1.31 12.40
CA GLN A 87 43.30 0.86 13.45
C GLN A 87 44.55 1.73 13.61
N GLY A 88 44.82 2.66 12.71
CA GLY A 88 45.90 3.64 12.87
C GLY A 88 45.59 4.76 13.89
N ASP A 89 46.57 5.62 14.15
CA ASP A 89 46.40 6.86 14.92
C ASP A 89 45.82 7.99 14.04
N ASN A 90 45.95 7.87 12.71
CA ASN A 90 45.39 8.81 11.74
C ASN A 90 44.15 8.20 11.07
N GLN A 91 42.98 8.66 11.48
CA GLN A 91 41.67 8.25 10.96
C GLN A 91 41.05 9.34 10.05
N ASP A 92 41.80 10.40 9.71
CA ASP A 92 41.28 11.58 9.02
C ASP A 92 40.71 11.22 7.63
N GLU A 93 41.34 10.29 6.91
CA GLU A 93 40.89 9.85 5.60
C GLU A 93 39.57 9.06 5.67
N LEU A 94 39.44 8.18 6.66
CA LEU A 94 38.21 7.45 6.91
C LEU A 94 37.08 8.41 7.31
N ARG A 95 37.35 9.33 8.25
CA ARG A 95 36.37 10.35 8.66
C ARG A 95 35.91 11.19 7.48
N LYS A 96 36.84 11.71 6.66
CA LYS A 96 36.51 12.48 5.47
C LYS A 96 35.59 11.70 4.51
N THR A 97 35.85 10.40 4.33
CA THR A 97 35.05 9.53 3.47
C THR A 97 33.63 9.35 4.03
N LEU A 98 33.51 9.08 5.33
CA LEU A 98 32.22 8.93 6.02
C LEU A 98 31.42 10.25 6.05
N SER A 99 32.07 11.38 6.34
CA SER A 99 31.43 12.70 6.33
C SER A 99 30.96 13.09 4.92
N GLN A 100 31.73 12.76 3.88
CA GLN A 100 31.31 12.97 2.50
C GLN A 100 30.08 12.13 2.15
N TYR A 101 30.04 10.86 2.56
CA TYR A 101 28.90 9.98 2.33
C TYR A 101 27.61 10.53 2.97
N ILE A 102 27.65 10.97 4.23
CA ILE A 102 26.49 11.58 4.91
C ILE A 102 26.06 12.88 4.25
N SER A 103 27.01 13.71 3.83
CA SER A 103 26.70 14.97 3.13
C SER A 103 25.95 14.74 1.82
N LEU A 104 26.23 13.62 1.13
CA LEU A 104 25.58 13.22 -0.12
C LEU A 104 24.27 12.44 0.11
N ASN A 105 24.13 11.77 1.26
CA ASN A 105 23.00 10.92 1.61
C ASN A 105 22.25 11.49 2.82
N LYS A 106 21.43 12.52 2.59
CA LYS A 106 20.68 13.22 3.65
C LYS A 106 19.67 12.35 4.40
N ASP A 107 19.34 11.19 3.86
CA ASP A 107 18.48 10.17 4.46
C ASP A 107 19.24 9.25 5.43
N VAL A 108 20.57 9.37 5.52
CA VAL A 108 21.42 8.65 6.46
C VAL A 108 21.68 9.54 7.68
N GLU A 109 21.21 9.09 8.84
CA GLU A 109 21.41 9.80 10.12
C GLU A 109 22.87 9.70 10.60
N GLN A 110 23.46 8.51 10.49
CA GLN A 110 24.83 8.24 10.92
C GLN A 110 25.44 7.08 10.13
N VAL A 111 26.77 7.06 10.03
CA VAL A 111 27.55 5.95 9.49
C VAL A 111 28.73 5.68 10.42
N TYR A 112 29.03 4.41 10.67
CA TYR A 112 30.12 4.05 11.56
C TYR A 112 30.88 2.80 11.10
N VAL A 113 32.13 2.71 11.53
CA VAL A 113 33.01 1.55 11.40
C VAL A 113 33.48 1.15 12.79
N ALA A 114 33.36 -0.12 13.13
CA ALA A 114 33.81 -0.69 14.40
C ALA A 114 34.80 -1.81 14.16
N GLY A 115 35.99 -1.71 14.77
CA GLY A 115 37.03 -2.72 14.78
C GLY A 115 36.92 -3.68 15.96
N ASN A 116 37.56 -4.84 15.85
CA ASN A 116 37.63 -5.83 16.94
C ASN A 116 38.44 -5.35 18.15
N ASP A 117 39.24 -4.30 18.00
CA ASP A 117 40.09 -3.67 19.01
C ASP A 117 39.37 -2.56 19.80
N LYS A 118 38.04 -2.51 19.76
CA LYS A 118 37.19 -1.46 20.34
C LYS A 118 37.39 -0.08 19.71
N LYS A 119 38.12 0.02 18.60
CA LYS A 119 38.16 1.27 17.83
C LYS A 119 36.86 1.47 17.08
N PHE A 120 36.39 2.69 17.12
CA PHE A 120 35.10 3.08 16.59
C PHE A 120 35.23 4.45 15.95
N VAL A 121 34.79 4.55 14.71
CA VAL A 121 34.79 5.80 13.93
C VAL A 121 33.37 6.00 13.44
N GLN A 122 32.76 7.13 13.80
CA GLN A 122 31.42 7.51 13.35
C GLN A 122 31.42 8.92 12.79
N GLU A 123 30.50 9.15 11.87
CA GLU A 123 30.10 10.48 11.41
C GLU A 123 28.55 10.56 11.43
N PRO A 124 27.95 11.75 11.71
CA PRO A 124 28.63 12.92 12.24
C PRO A 124 29.24 12.60 13.63
N ASN A 125 30.39 13.20 13.94
CA ASN A 125 31.04 12.99 15.23
C ASN A 125 30.26 13.72 16.34
N ILE A 126 29.36 13.00 17.00
CA ILE A 126 28.55 13.46 18.15
C ILE A 126 29.25 13.15 19.47
#